data_AF-A0A523MR85-F1
#
_entry.id   AF-A0A523MR85-F1
#
_cell.length_a   1.000
_cell.length_b   1.000
_cell.length_c   1.000
_cell.angle_alpha   90.00
_cell.angle_beta   90.00
_cell.angle_gamma   90.00
#
_symmetry.space_group_name_H-M   'P 1'
#
loop_
_entity.id
_entity.type
_entity.pdbx_description
1 polymer ?
#
loop_
_entity_poly.entity_id
_entity_poly.type
_entity_poly.pdbx_seq_one_letter_code
_entity_poly.pdbx_strand_id
1 'polypeptide(L)'
;AQALPDMPQRERVRLAARAARNLGRTVTEFLRFAGRDRRRTGELIAIRGLEELETALAEGRGVIVVTGHLGAWGLYVAALSLTSIPTALLVGRQRNPKVDALILSLPGKHVTLISHGKRAPRELLQNLAAGKAMVMVADQHGGPRGTVAPFFGRETSTLSLPAALVARQNLPLFAMAGHRIAEGRHVLTLRRLNVPPDDGRGERARRRQITTLCNRAIADAVLERPDQYFWYHRRFRSPGDSREPAHADPGHSTD
;
A
#
# COMPACT_ATOMS: atom_id res chain seq x y z
N ALA A 1 -10.65 14.16 11.46
CA ALA A 1 -10.99 14.22 12.89
C ALA A 1 -10.23 13.16 13.66
N GLN A 2 -10.42 11.85 13.38
CA GLN A 2 -9.69 10.79 14.09
C GLN A 2 -8.17 10.82 13.86
N ALA A 3 -7.71 11.11 12.64
CA ALA A 3 -6.29 11.22 12.32
C ALA A 3 -5.66 12.58 12.69
N LEU A 4 -6.47 13.63 12.69
CA LEU A 4 -6.06 15.03 12.85
C LEU A 4 -7.06 15.71 13.80
N PRO A 5 -6.99 15.41 15.12
CA PRO A 5 -7.96 15.91 16.10
C PRO A 5 -7.81 17.42 16.33
N ASP A 6 -6.57 17.90 16.34
CA ASP A 6 -6.24 19.30 16.66
C ASP A 6 -6.47 20.27 15.48
N MET A 7 -6.66 19.75 14.28
CA MET A 7 -6.99 20.56 13.10
C MET A 7 -8.39 21.17 13.24
N PRO A 8 -8.58 22.50 13.17
CA PRO A 8 -9.88 23.15 13.29
C PRO A 8 -10.93 22.59 12.32
N GLN A 9 -12.20 22.56 12.72
CA GLN A 9 -13.28 21.99 11.91
C GLN A 9 -13.35 22.60 10.50
N ARG A 10 -13.22 23.93 10.39
CA ARG A 10 -13.23 24.64 9.11
C ARG A 10 -12.10 24.16 8.18
N GLU A 11 -10.91 23.91 8.73
CA GLU A 11 -9.79 23.38 7.97
C GLU A 11 -9.99 21.92 7.56
N ARG A 12 -10.57 21.10 8.43
CA ARG A 12 -10.94 19.72 8.10
C ARG A 12 -11.94 19.64 6.95
N VAL A 13 -12.92 20.56 6.90
CA VAL A 13 -13.87 20.65 5.79
C VAL A 13 -13.15 21.03 4.48
N ARG A 14 -12.25 22.02 4.52
CA ARG A 14 -11.43 22.39 3.36
C ARG A 14 -10.54 21.24 2.89
N LEU A 15 -9.93 20.51 3.83
CA LEU A 15 -9.13 19.33 3.55
C LEU A 15 -9.96 18.23 2.87
N ALA A 16 -11.16 17.94 3.37
CA ALA A 16 -12.07 16.97 2.78
C ALA A 16 -12.45 17.35 1.33
N ALA A 17 -12.73 18.63 1.08
CA ALA A 17 -13.02 19.12 -0.28
C ALA A 17 -11.80 18.99 -1.21
N ARG A 18 -10.58 19.23 -0.73
CA ARG A 18 -9.35 18.98 -1.51
C ARG A 18 -9.15 17.48 -1.76
N ALA A 19 -9.38 16.62 -0.77
CA ALA A 19 -9.31 15.18 -0.92
C ALA A 19 -10.29 14.63 -1.97
N ALA A 20 -11.53 15.14 -1.99
CA ALA A 20 -12.51 14.79 -3.02
C ALA A 20 -12.06 15.20 -4.43
N ARG A 21 -11.51 16.41 -4.58
CA ARG A 21 -10.94 16.84 -5.86
C ARG A 21 -9.76 15.97 -6.30
N ASN A 22 -8.89 15.59 -5.36
CA ASN A 22 -7.75 14.72 -5.63
C ASN A 22 -8.18 13.29 -5.99
N LEU A 23 -9.27 12.77 -5.41
CA LEU A 23 -9.82 11.49 -5.82
C LEU A 23 -10.29 11.52 -7.29
N GLY A 24 -10.97 12.59 -7.71
CA GLY A 24 -11.34 12.79 -9.11
C GLY A 24 -10.12 12.78 -10.04
N ARG A 25 -9.04 13.47 -9.65
CA ARG A 25 -7.76 13.44 -10.38
C ARG A 25 -7.17 12.04 -10.46
N THR A 26 -7.23 11.24 -9.38
CA THR A 26 -6.72 9.86 -9.37
C THR A 26 -7.42 9.01 -10.42
N VAL A 27 -8.75 9.14 -10.55
CA VAL A 27 -9.52 8.41 -11.56
C VAL A 27 -9.09 8.81 -12.97
N THR A 28 -8.96 10.12 -13.25
CA THR A 28 -8.53 10.60 -14.57
C THR A 28 -7.12 10.13 -14.92
N GLU A 29 -6.17 10.24 -13.99
CA GLU A 29 -4.78 9.81 -14.18
C GLU A 29 -4.69 8.30 -14.42
N PHE A 30 -5.47 7.52 -13.67
CA PHE A 30 -5.56 6.07 -13.86
C PHE A 30 -6.05 5.71 -15.26
N LEU A 31 -7.11 6.37 -15.74
CA LEU A 31 -7.63 6.15 -17.10
C LEU A 31 -6.63 6.56 -18.19
N ARG A 32 -5.91 7.69 -18.00
CA ARG A 32 -4.87 8.12 -18.94
C ARG A 32 -3.71 7.12 -19.01
N PHE A 33 -3.26 6.63 -17.86
CA PHE A 33 -2.20 5.63 -17.80
C PHE A 33 -2.61 4.29 -18.42
N ALA A 34 -3.85 3.84 -18.16
CA ALA A 34 -4.38 2.61 -18.72
C ALA A 34 -4.56 2.65 -20.25
N GLY A 35 -4.72 3.85 -20.80
CA GLY A 35 -4.90 4.09 -22.23
C GLY A 35 -3.58 4.26 -23.00
N ARG A 36 -3.67 5.02 -24.10
CA ARG A 36 -2.56 5.21 -25.06
C ARG A 36 -1.38 6.04 -24.53
N ASP A 37 -1.53 6.70 -23.38
CA ASP A 37 -0.55 7.63 -22.80
C ASP A 37 0.39 6.99 -21.77
N ARG A 38 0.40 5.66 -21.60
CA ARG A 38 1.17 4.97 -20.55
C ARG A 38 2.62 5.44 -20.42
N ARG A 39 3.38 5.47 -21.52
CA ARG A 39 4.81 5.87 -21.51
C ARG A 39 4.98 7.33 -21.09
N ARG A 40 4.19 8.23 -21.70
CA ARG A 40 4.19 9.67 -21.39
C ARG A 40 3.80 9.94 -19.94
N THR A 41 2.88 9.16 -19.40
CA THR A 41 2.45 9.28 -18.00
C THR A 41 3.53 8.79 -17.05
N GLY A 42 4.31 7.76 -17.46
CA GLY A 42 5.51 7.32 -16.75
C GLY A 42 6.60 8.39 -16.64
N GLU A 43 6.82 9.16 -17.72
CA GLU A 43 7.79 10.27 -17.74
C GLU A 43 7.46 11.39 -16.74
N LEU A 44 6.21 11.45 -16.25
CA LEU A 44 5.78 12.42 -15.23
C LEU A 44 6.11 11.98 -13.80
N ILE A 45 6.62 10.77 -13.59
CA ILE A 45 6.83 10.18 -12.27
C ILE A 45 8.33 10.07 -12.00
N ALA A 46 8.83 10.93 -11.11
CA ALA A 46 10.18 10.78 -10.58
C ALA A 46 10.20 9.71 -9.48
N ILE A 47 11.00 8.65 -9.64
CA ILE A 47 11.17 7.60 -8.64
C ILE A 47 12.44 7.89 -7.84
N ARG A 48 12.37 7.84 -6.51
CA ARG A 48 13.49 8.07 -5.59
C ARG A 48 13.70 6.86 -4.67
N GLY A 49 14.96 6.56 -4.33
CA GLY A 49 15.31 5.44 -3.46
C GLY A 49 15.24 4.08 -4.17
N LEU A 50 15.35 4.09 -5.50
CA LEU A 50 15.33 2.88 -6.32
C LEU A 50 16.61 2.06 -6.08
N GLU A 51 17.73 2.74 -5.92
CA GLU A 51 19.07 2.16 -5.75
C GLU A 51 19.17 1.34 -4.45
N GLU A 52 18.53 1.82 -3.38
CA GLU A 52 18.48 1.10 -2.10
C GLU A 52 17.60 -0.16 -2.21
N LEU A 53 16.50 -0.08 -2.97
CA LEU A 53 15.65 -1.23 -3.26
C LEU A 53 16.40 -2.26 -4.12
N GLU A 54 17.11 -1.82 -5.16
CA GLU A 54 17.95 -2.68 -6.02
C GLU A 54 19.02 -3.41 -5.22
N THR A 55 19.71 -2.70 -4.32
CA THR A 55 20.71 -3.28 -3.42
C THR A 55 20.10 -4.37 -2.54
N ALA A 56 18.93 -4.14 -1.96
CA ALA A 56 18.24 -5.13 -1.13
C ALA A 56 17.72 -6.32 -1.96
N LEU A 57 17.29 -6.10 -3.20
CA LEU A 57 16.87 -7.17 -4.12
C LEU A 57 18.04 -8.05 -4.56
N ALA A 58 19.24 -7.49 -4.69
CA ALA A 58 20.45 -8.22 -5.03
C ALA A 58 20.83 -9.28 -3.98
N GLU A 59 20.31 -9.18 -2.74
CA GLU A 59 20.45 -10.23 -1.72
C GLU A 59 19.68 -11.52 -2.07
N GLY A 60 18.81 -11.51 -3.09
CA GLY A 60 18.14 -12.69 -3.64
C GLY A 60 16.99 -13.27 -2.80
N ARG A 61 16.68 -12.67 -1.65
CA ARG A 61 15.65 -13.17 -0.70
C ARG A 61 14.26 -12.54 -0.88
N GLY A 62 14.15 -11.58 -1.80
CA GLY A 62 12.97 -10.75 -1.97
C GLY A 62 12.84 -9.70 -0.88
N VAL A 63 11.98 -8.72 -1.11
CA VAL A 63 11.79 -7.57 -0.22
C VAL A 63 10.32 -7.29 0.00
N ILE A 64 9.97 -6.79 1.18
CA ILE A 64 8.60 -6.37 1.51
C ILE A 64 8.49 -4.86 1.31
N VAL A 65 7.50 -4.43 0.53
CA VAL A 65 7.20 -3.02 0.30
C VAL A 65 5.77 -2.74 0.78
N VAL A 66 5.60 -1.84 1.75
CA VAL A 66 4.28 -1.39 2.22
C VAL A 66 3.96 -0.01 1.65
N THR A 67 2.70 0.21 1.29
CA THR A 67 2.20 1.52 0.83
C THR A 67 0.81 1.80 1.37
N GLY A 68 0.34 3.05 1.22
CA GLY A 68 -1.06 3.43 1.39
C GLY A 68 -1.70 3.89 0.08
N HIS A 69 -3.01 4.15 0.12
CA HIS A 69 -3.80 4.77 -0.93
C HIS A 69 -3.53 6.30 -0.95
N LEU A 70 -2.32 6.66 -1.35
CA LEU A 70 -1.80 8.03 -1.46
C LEU A 70 -1.67 8.45 -2.92
N GLY A 71 -2.04 9.71 -3.20
CA GLY A 71 -1.92 10.30 -4.52
C GLY A 71 -2.62 9.47 -5.60
N ALA A 72 -1.88 9.14 -6.65
CA ALA A 72 -2.31 8.25 -7.73
C ALA A 72 -1.83 6.82 -7.50
N TRP A 73 -2.13 6.20 -6.34
CA TRP A 73 -1.52 4.93 -5.91
C TRP A 73 -1.50 3.82 -6.99
N GLY A 74 -2.59 3.66 -7.76
CA GLY A 74 -2.66 2.67 -8.84
C GLY A 74 -1.68 2.97 -9.99
N LEU A 75 -1.47 4.25 -10.30
CA LEU A 75 -0.46 4.71 -11.25
C LEU A 75 0.95 4.37 -10.74
N TYR A 76 1.24 4.55 -9.45
CA TYR A 76 2.58 4.35 -8.91
C TYR A 76 3.02 2.89 -8.91
N VAL A 77 2.12 1.95 -8.62
CA VAL A 77 2.46 0.53 -8.75
C VAL A 77 2.71 0.17 -10.23
N ALA A 78 1.93 0.75 -11.14
CA ALA A 78 2.15 0.52 -12.55
C ALA A 78 3.43 1.21 -13.08
N ALA A 79 3.85 2.32 -12.48
CA ALA A 79 5.11 2.99 -12.78
C ALA A 79 6.33 2.12 -12.47
N LEU A 80 6.25 1.26 -11.44
CA LEU A 80 7.30 0.27 -11.17
C LEU A 80 7.53 -0.67 -12.36
N SER A 81 6.50 -0.94 -13.18
CA SER A 81 6.67 -1.76 -14.39
C SER A 81 7.47 -1.10 -15.52
N LEU A 82 7.72 0.21 -15.42
CA LEU A 82 8.58 0.95 -16.34
C LEU A 82 10.05 0.88 -15.92
N THR A 83 10.31 0.36 -14.71
CA THR A 83 11.66 0.03 -14.22
C THR A 83 11.97 -1.44 -14.52
N SER A 84 13.23 -1.83 -14.32
CA SER A 84 13.68 -3.22 -14.36
C SER A 84 13.35 -4.00 -13.07
N ILE A 85 12.73 -3.37 -12.07
CA ILE A 85 12.49 -3.99 -10.76
C ILE A 85 11.46 -5.11 -10.85
N PRO A 86 11.83 -6.37 -10.53
CA PRO A 86 10.89 -7.46 -10.51
C PRO A 86 9.95 -7.28 -9.32
N THR A 87 8.66 -7.03 -9.59
CA THR A 87 7.67 -6.65 -8.59
C THR A 87 6.50 -7.63 -8.60
N ALA A 88 5.93 -7.90 -7.43
CA ALA A 88 4.63 -8.54 -7.28
C ALA A 88 3.73 -7.68 -6.40
N LEU A 89 2.50 -7.41 -6.82
CA LEU A 89 1.51 -6.65 -6.07
C LEU A 89 0.39 -7.57 -5.60
N LEU A 90 0.12 -7.57 -4.30
CA LEU A 90 -1.11 -8.14 -3.76
C LEU A 90 -2.28 -7.18 -4.02
N VAL A 91 -3.24 -7.60 -4.83
CA VAL A 91 -4.39 -6.79 -5.23
C VAL A 91 -5.71 -7.48 -4.86
N GLY A 92 -6.65 -6.69 -4.37
CA GLY A 92 -8.01 -7.17 -4.14
C GLY A 92 -8.82 -7.22 -5.42
N ARG A 93 -9.66 -8.24 -5.53
CA ARG A 93 -10.63 -8.36 -6.61
C ARG A 93 -11.66 -7.23 -6.49
N GLN A 94 -11.89 -6.51 -7.58
CA GLN A 94 -12.89 -5.45 -7.62
C GLN A 94 -14.27 -6.03 -7.91
N ARG A 95 -15.31 -5.44 -7.31
CA ARG A 95 -16.71 -5.85 -7.53
C ARG A 95 -17.17 -5.64 -8.97
N ASN A 96 -16.74 -4.54 -9.58
CA ASN A 96 -17.06 -4.28 -10.99
C ASN A 96 -16.06 -5.05 -11.87
N PRO A 97 -16.51 -6.05 -12.65
CA PRO A 97 -15.62 -6.89 -13.44
C PRO A 97 -14.88 -6.10 -14.54
N LYS A 98 -15.44 -5.00 -15.05
CA LYS A 98 -14.75 -4.14 -16.03
C LYS A 98 -13.60 -3.37 -15.38
N VAL A 99 -13.80 -2.91 -14.14
CA VAL A 99 -12.74 -2.24 -13.36
C VAL A 99 -11.67 -3.24 -12.94
N ASP A 100 -12.06 -4.43 -12.52
CA ASP A 100 -11.14 -5.54 -12.20
C ASP A 100 -10.27 -5.88 -13.41
N ALA A 101 -10.89 -6.12 -14.58
CA ALA A 101 -10.18 -6.41 -15.82
C ALA A 101 -9.24 -5.27 -16.25
N LEU A 102 -9.66 -4.01 -16.06
CA LEU A 102 -8.81 -2.85 -16.35
C LEU A 102 -7.58 -2.83 -15.43
N ILE A 103 -7.74 -3.05 -14.12
CA ILE A 103 -6.61 -3.12 -13.19
C ILE A 103 -5.68 -4.29 -13.54
N LEU A 104 -6.26 -5.44 -13.88
CA LEU A 104 -5.51 -6.64 -14.23
C LEU A 104 -4.75 -6.51 -15.57
N SER A 105 -5.13 -5.60 -16.46
CA SER A 105 -4.42 -5.33 -17.72
C SER A 105 -3.30 -4.29 -17.60
N LEU A 106 -3.24 -3.55 -16.49
CA LEU A 106 -2.19 -2.57 -16.24
C LEU A 106 -0.77 -3.10 -16.01
N PRO A 107 -0.52 -4.31 -15.48
CA PRO A 107 0.83 -4.75 -15.18
C PRO A 107 1.66 -4.80 -16.46
N GLY A 108 2.80 -4.13 -16.45
CA GLY A 108 3.81 -4.34 -17.49
C GLY A 108 4.58 -5.63 -17.24
N LYS A 109 5.54 -5.94 -18.12
CA LYS A 109 6.36 -7.17 -18.08
C LYS A 109 6.99 -7.48 -16.71
N HIS A 110 7.30 -6.46 -15.92
CA HIS A 110 8.03 -6.59 -14.64
C HIS A 110 7.12 -6.66 -13.39
N VAL A 111 5.80 -6.53 -13.54
CA VAL A 111 4.86 -6.56 -12.41
C VAL A 111 3.95 -7.80 -12.52
N THR A 112 3.97 -8.63 -11.48
CA THR A 112 3.03 -9.74 -11.31
C THR A 112 1.90 -9.30 -10.38
N LEU A 113 0.64 -9.47 -10.77
CA LEU A 113 -0.49 -9.28 -9.85
C LEU A 113 -0.85 -10.59 -9.16
N ILE A 114 -1.04 -10.52 -7.86
CA ILE A 114 -1.50 -11.62 -7.03
C ILE A 114 -2.88 -11.23 -6.53
N SER A 115 -3.92 -11.88 -7.04
CA SER A 115 -5.28 -11.65 -6.59
C SER A 115 -5.51 -12.35 -5.25
N HIS A 116 -6.28 -11.71 -4.36
CA HIS A 116 -6.74 -12.39 -3.14
C HIS A 116 -7.48 -13.70 -3.46
N GLY A 117 -7.24 -14.74 -2.66
CA GLY A 117 -7.87 -16.05 -2.82
C GLY A 117 -7.04 -17.18 -2.23
N LYS A 118 -7.50 -18.43 -2.39
CA LYS A 118 -6.85 -19.63 -1.82
C LYS A 118 -5.40 -19.82 -2.29
N ARG A 119 -5.06 -19.35 -3.49
CA ARG A 119 -3.70 -19.44 -4.08
C ARG A 119 -2.76 -18.30 -3.68
N ALA A 120 -3.30 -17.17 -3.21
CA ALA A 120 -2.52 -15.97 -2.94
C ALA A 120 -1.32 -16.21 -1.99
N PRO A 121 -1.44 -16.99 -0.89
CA PRO A 121 -0.30 -17.25 -0.02
C PRO A 121 0.84 -17.98 -0.74
N ARG A 122 0.53 -18.96 -1.60
CA ARG A 122 1.52 -19.72 -2.36
C ARG A 122 2.20 -18.84 -3.39
N GLU A 123 1.43 -18.09 -4.18
CA GLU A 123 1.95 -17.18 -5.20
C GLU A 123 2.85 -16.11 -4.58
N LEU A 124 2.47 -15.58 -3.41
CA LEU A 124 3.27 -14.61 -2.68
C LEU A 124 4.62 -15.18 -2.28
N LEU A 125 4.64 -16.38 -1.67
CA LEU A 125 5.89 -17.02 -1.26
C LEU A 125 6.78 -17.37 -2.46
N GLN A 126 6.19 -17.79 -3.58
CA GLN A 126 6.92 -18.05 -4.82
C GLN A 126 7.58 -16.79 -5.38
N ASN A 127 6.87 -15.65 -5.38
CA ASN A 127 7.44 -14.40 -5.86
C ASN A 127 8.54 -13.85 -4.93
N LEU A 128 8.38 -14.01 -3.61
CA LEU A 128 9.45 -13.67 -2.66
C LEU A 128 10.68 -14.55 -2.85
N ALA A 129 10.51 -15.87 -2.97
CA ALA A 129 11.61 -16.80 -3.22
C ALA A 129 12.30 -16.56 -4.57
N ALA A 130 11.59 -15.98 -5.55
CA ALA A 130 12.16 -15.53 -6.81
C ALA A 130 12.85 -14.15 -6.72
N GLY A 131 13.10 -13.64 -5.51
CA GLY A 131 13.83 -12.40 -5.28
C GLY A 131 13.04 -11.13 -5.61
N LYS A 132 11.69 -11.18 -5.72
CA LYS A 132 10.90 -10.01 -6.14
C LYS A 132 10.56 -9.06 -4.98
N ALA A 133 10.24 -7.81 -5.33
CA ALA A 133 9.62 -6.84 -4.43
C ALA A 133 8.12 -7.13 -4.27
N MET A 134 7.72 -7.52 -3.06
CA MET A 134 6.32 -7.78 -2.72
C MET A 134 5.65 -6.51 -2.18
N VAL A 135 4.86 -5.85 -3.03
CA VAL A 135 4.13 -4.62 -2.71
C VAL A 135 2.77 -4.99 -2.11
N MET A 136 2.45 -4.39 -0.96
CA MET A 136 1.17 -4.57 -0.26
C MET A 136 0.64 -3.22 0.21
N VAL A 137 -0.64 -2.97 -0.07
CA VAL A 137 -1.34 -1.77 0.42
C VAL A 137 -1.87 -2.05 1.83
N ALA A 138 -1.33 -1.36 2.84
CA ALA A 138 -1.47 -1.72 4.25
C ALA A 138 -2.18 -0.66 5.11
N ASP A 139 -2.88 0.29 4.49
CA ASP A 139 -3.52 1.43 5.16
C ASP A 139 -5.04 1.28 5.36
N GLN A 140 -5.60 0.12 5.00
CA GLN A 140 -6.99 -0.26 5.29
C GLN A 140 -7.12 -0.99 6.63
N HIS A 141 -8.36 -1.19 7.11
CA HIS A 141 -8.60 -1.97 8.32
C HIS A 141 -8.39 -3.46 8.03
N GLY A 142 -7.51 -4.10 8.79
CA GLY A 142 -7.08 -5.49 8.59
C GLY A 142 -8.06 -6.55 9.09
N GLY A 143 -9.25 -6.15 9.55
CA GLY A 143 -10.25 -7.05 10.12
C GLY A 143 -9.82 -7.68 11.46
N PRO A 144 -10.54 -8.71 11.93
CA PRO A 144 -10.27 -9.35 13.23
C PRO A 144 -8.91 -10.05 13.33
N ARG A 145 -8.32 -10.44 12.19
CA ARG A 145 -7.02 -11.14 12.11
C ARG A 145 -5.84 -10.22 11.80
N GLY A 146 -6.09 -8.91 11.73
CA GLY A 146 -5.03 -7.93 11.55
C GLY A 146 -4.18 -7.77 12.82
N THR A 147 -3.00 -7.18 12.66
CA THR A 147 -2.15 -6.82 13.78
C THR A 147 -2.59 -5.46 14.31
N VAL A 148 -2.96 -5.40 15.58
CA VAL A 148 -3.35 -4.17 16.25
C VAL A 148 -2.09 -3.37 16.59
N ALA A 149 -1.98 -2.19 15.99
CA ALA A 149 -0.88 -1.26 16.21
C ALA A 149 -1.35 0.19 16.01
N PRO A 150 -0.61 1.19 16.54
CA PRO A 150 -0.96 2.59 16.37
C PRO A 150 -0.94 3.03 14.91
N PHE A 151 -1.96 3.78 14.50
CA PHE A 151 -2.00 4.58 13.27
C PHE A 151 -2.60 5.95 13.63
N PHE A 152 -1.86 7.03 13.41
CA PHE A 152 -2.18 8.36 13.97
C PHE A 152 -2.44 8.33 15.49
N GLY A 153 -1.61 7.60 16.24
CA GLY A 153 -1.74 7.45 17.69
C GLY A 153 -2.91 6.59 18.18
N ARG A 154 -3.71 6.01 17.27
CA ARG A 154 -4.89 5.19 17.62
C ARG A 154 -4.64 3.72 17.31
N GLU A 155 -4.91 2.85 18.27
CA GLU A 155 -4.86 1.39 18.06
C GLU A 155 -5.83 0.98 16.96
N THR A 156 -5.28 0.48 15.85
CA THR A 156 -6.05 0.13 14.66
C THR A 156 -5.59 -1.23 14.13
N SER A 157 -6.54 -2.09 13.75
CA SER A 157 -6.21 -3.38 13.13
C SER A 157 -5.65 -3.17 11.73
N THR A 158 -4.42 -3.61 11.47
CA THR A 158 -3.68 -3.43 10.22
C THR A 158 -3.41 -4.77 9.56
N LEU A 159 -3.29 -4.82 8.23
CA LEU A 159 -2.93 -6.04 7.50
C LEU A 159 -1.69 -6.70 8.14
N SER A 160 -1.85 -7.93 8.62
CA SER A 160 -0.82 -8.63 9.42
C SER A 160 0.29 -9.26 8.58
N LEU A 161 0.03 -9.47 7.29
CA LEU A 161 0.90 -10.21 6.39
C LEU A 161 2.31 -9.61 6.21
N PRO A 162 2.51 -8.30 5.99
CA PRO A 162 3.84 -7.71 5.91
C PRO A 162 4.67 -7.99 7.17
N ALA A 163 4.10 -7.72 8.35
CA ALA A 163 4.79 -7.91 9.62
C ALA A 163 5.11 -9.40 9.89
N ALA A 164 4.21 -10.31 9.53
CA ALA A 164 4.43 -11.74 9.70
C ALA A 164 5.56 -12.27 8.81
N LEU A 165 5.72 -11.76 7.58
CA LEU A 165 6.79 -12.16 6.66
C LEU A 165 8.14 -11.61 7.13
N VAL A 166 8.19 -10.33 7.47
CA VAL A 166 9.42 -9.69 8.00
C VAL A 166 9.86 -10.35 9.31
N ALA A 167 8.93 -10.63 10.24
CA ALA A 167 9.26 -11.27 11.52
C ALA A 167 9.88 -12.67 11.33
N ARG A 168 9.29 -13.49 10.46
CA ARG A 168 9.70 -14.90 10.29
C ARG A 168 10.92 -15.09 9.40
N GLN A 169 11.05 -14.26 8.37
CA GLN A 169 12.06 -14.45 7.33
C GLN A 169 13.12 -13.35 7.36
N ASN A 170 13.06 -12.39 8.29
CA ASN A 170 13.99 -11.26 8.41
C ASN A 170 14.25 -10.55 7.07
N LEU A 171 13.18 -10.34 6.28
CA LEU A 171 13.25 -9.74 4.94
C LEU A 171 13.47 -8.22 5.03
N PRO A 172 14.19 -7.60 4.08
CA PRO A 172 14.24 -6.16 3.96
C PRO A 172 12.82 -5.57 3.83
N LEU A 173 12.57 -4.48 4.56
CA LEU A 173 11.28 -3.81 4.60
C LEU A 173 11.43 -2.37 4.08
N PHE A 174 10.55 -1.98 3.17
CA PHE A 174 10.49 -0.65 2.58
C PHE A 174 9.09 -0.07 2.73
N ALA A 175 9.01 1.25 2.82
CA ALA A 175 7.80 2.01 2.60
C ALA A 175 7.86 2.68 1.22
N MET A 176 6.76 2.61 0.49
CA MET A 176 6.55 3.32 -0.76
C MET A 176 5.45 4.36 -0.55
N ALA A 177 5.69 5.59 -0.99
CA ALA A 177 4.71 6.67 -0.94
C ALA A 177 4.82 7.54 -2.18
N GLY A 178 3.69 7.83 -2.82
CA GLY A 178 3.67 8.68 -3.98
C GLY A 178 2.77 9.90 -3.82
N HIS A 179 3.23 11.03 -4.34
CA HIS A 179 2.55 12.32 -4.23
C HIS A 179 2.51 13.02 -5.57
N ARG A 180 1.38 13.66 -5.86
CA ARG A 180 1.31 14.72 -6.86
C ARG A 180 2.11 15.92 -6.38
N ILE A 181 2.91 16.47 -7.27
CA ILE A 181 3.61 17.74 -7.10
C ILE A 181 3.06 18.75 -8.12
N ALA A 182 3.80 19.82 -8.41
CA ALA A 182 3.37 20.85 -9.35
C ALA A 182 3.22 20.30 -10.80
N GLU A 183 2.41 20.99 -11.61
CA GLU A 183 2.33 20.79 -13.06
C GLU A 183 1.96 19.37 -13.53
N GLY A 184 1.21 18.62 -12.72
CA GLY A 184 0.82 17.24 -13.08
C GLY A 184 1.96 16.23 -12.99
N ARG A 185 3.09 16.62 -12.38
CA ARG A 185 4.20 15.72 -12.08
C ARG A 185 3.95 14.98 -10.76
N HIS A 186 4.65 13.87 -10.59
CA HIS A 186 4.56 13.03 -9.41
C HIS A 186 5.96 12.68 -8.89
N VAL A 187 6.04 12.41 -7.60
CA VAL A 187 7.20 11.76 -6.99
C VAL A 187 6.74 10.47 -6.33
N LEU A 188 7.48 9.38 -6.57
CA LEU A 188 7.33 8.10 -5.90
C LEU A 188 8.60 7.86 -5.09
N THR A 189 8.47 7.81 -3.77
CA THR A 189 9.60 7.60 -2.86
C THR A 189 9.55 6.20 -2.30
N LEU A 190 10.65 5.47 -2.45
CA LEU A 190 10.96 4.23 -1.76
C LEU A 190 11.92 4.54 -0.62
N ARG A 191 11.64 4.04 0.57
CA ARG A 191 12.49 4.25 1.74
C ARG A 191 12.62 2.96 2.53
N ARG A 192 13.84 2.50 2.78
CA ARG A 192 14.07 1.36 3.68
C ARG A 192 13.65 1.72 5.10
N LEU A 193 12.98 0.79 5.77
CA LEU A 193 12.61 0.89 7.17
C LEU A 193 13.60 0.08 8.01
N ASN A 194 14.22 0.73 8.99
CA ASN A 194 15.09 0.08 9.93
C ASN A 194 14.25 -0.74 10.92
N VAL A 195 14.19 -2.05 10.68
CA VAL A 195 13.54 -3.01 11.59
C VAL A 195 14.52 -3.32 12.72
N PRO A 196 14.18 -3.01 13.99
CA PRO A 196 15.04 -3.35 15.12
C PRO A 196 15.33 -4.86 15.19
N PRO A 197 16.43 -5.29 15.81
CA PRO A 197 16.66 -6.70 16.12
C PRO A 197 15.51 -7.30 16.94
N ASP A 198 15.33 -8.62 16.86
CA ASP A 198 14.37 -9.30 17.73
C ASP A 198 14.87 -9.23 19.18
N ASP A 199 13.98 -8.80 20.07
CA ASP A 199 14.25 -8.60 21.49
C ASP A 199 13.72 -9.76 22.35
N GLY A 200 13.23 -10.83 21.71
CA GLY A 200 12.80 -12.04 22.40
C GLY A 200 11.45 -11.93 23.11
N ARG A 201 10.70 -10.83 22.93
CA ARG A 201 9.35 -10.64 23.54
C ARG A 201 8.24 -11.43 22.84
N GLY A 202 8.61 -12.32 21.92
CA GLY A 202 7.73 -13.24 21.22
C GLY A 202 7.07 -12.65 19.96
N GLU A 203 6.53 -13.55 19.14
CA GLU A 203 6.02 -13.26 17.79
C GLU A 203 4.96 -12.16 17.76
N ARG A 204 4.08 -12.10 18.76
CA ARG A 204 3.04 -11.05 18.84
C ARG A 204 3.64 -9.66 19.02
N ALA A 205 4.63 -9.52 19.90
CA ALA A 205 5.31 -8.26 20.14
C ALA A 205 6.12 -7.84 18.90
N ARG A 206 6.83 -8.79 18.29
CA ARG A 206 7.59 -8.60 17.05
C ARG A 206 6.73 -8.06 15.91
N ARG A 207 5.58 -8.71 15.66
CA ARG A 207 4.63 -8.26 14.62
C ARG A 207 4.06 -6.88 14.91
N ARG A 208 3.75 -6.56 16.18
CA ARG A 208 3.25 -5.23 16.55
C ARG A 208 4.32 -4.16 16.32
N GLN A 209 5.59 -4.42 16.65
CA GLN A 209 6.70 -3.51 16.40
C GLN A 209 6.85 -3.20 14.91
N ILE A 210 6.88 -4.24 14.06
CA ILE A 210 7.00 -4.07 12.60
C ILE A 210 5.77 -3.35 12.03
N THR A 211 4.56 -3.74 12.43
CA THR A 211 3.32 -3.05 12.00
C THR A 211 3.34 -1.57 12.41
N THR A 212 3.88 -1.24 13.59
CA THR A 212 4.01 0.15 14.05
C THR A 212 4.94 0.96 13.14
N LEU A 213 6.06 0.37 12.68
CA LEU A 213 6.96 1.01 11.73
C LEU A 213 6.26 1.28 10.38
N CYS A 214 5.54 0.28 9.87
CA CYS A 214 4.77 0.42 8.63
C CYS A 214 3.71 1.52 8.76
N ASN A 215 2.90 1.48 9.81
CA ASN A 215 1.86 2.47 10.06
C ASN A 215 2.42 3.89 10.22
N ARG A 216 3.55 4.03 10.91
CA ARG A 216 4.23 5.33 11.05
C ARG A 216 4.71 5.84 9.70
N ALA A 217 5.37 5.01 8.89
CA ALA A 217 5.86 5.41 7.58
C ALA A 217 4.71 5.86 6.64
N ILE A 218 3.57 5.17 6.68
CA ILE A 218 2.37 5.56 5.93
C ILE A 218 1.79 6.86 6.51
N ALA A 219 1.67 6.99 7.83
CA ALA A 219 1.13 8.19 8.48
C ALA A 219 1.98 9.43 8.19
N ASP A 220 3.31 9.30 8.24
CA ASP A 220 4.25 10.38 7.89
C ASP A 220 4.02 10.84 6.44
N ALA A 221 3.91 9.91 5.48
CA ALA A 221 3.62 10.24 4.09
C ALA A 221 2.22 10.89 3.92
N VAL A 222 1.21 10.46 4.68
CA VAL A 222 -0.10 11.12 4.70
C VAL A 222 0.02 12.55 5.22
N LEU A 223 0.82 12.80 6.27
CA LEU A 223 1.00 14.13 6.84
C LEU A 223 1.71 15.10 5.89
N GLU A 224 2.57 14.60 4.99
CA GLU A 224 3.21 15.43 3.96
C GLU A 224 2.20 16.04 2.99
N ARG A 225 1.17 15.27 2.58
CA ARG A 225 0.12 15.69 1.64
C ARG A 225 -1.24 15.10 2.04
N PRO A 226 -1.87 15.58 3.12
CA PRO A 226 -3.06 14.95 3.68
C PRO A 226 -4.26 15.05 2.75
N ASP A 227 -4.28 16.01 1.83
CA ASP A 227 -5.31 16.15 0.82
C ASP A 227 -5.22 15.11 -0.30
N GLN A 228 -4.16 14.30 -0.36
CA GLN A 228 -3.98 13.27 -1.37
C GLN A 228 -4.22 11.85 -0.84
N TYR A 229 -4.63 11.70 0.42
CA TYR A 229 -4.93 10.41 1.01
C TYR A 229 -6.40 10.01 0.80
N PHE A 230 -6.64 8.72 0.59
CA PHE A 230 -7.98 8.15 0.45
C PHE A 230 -8.71 8.06 1.81
N TRP A 231 -9.29 9.17 2.26
CA TRP A 231 -10.02 9.26 3.54
C TRP A 231 -11.35 8.51 3.62
N TYR A 232 -11.79 7.87 2.53
CA TYR A 232 -13.12 7.26 2.43
C TYR A 232 -13.18 5.86 3.04
N HIS A 233 -12.04 5.20 3.22
CA HIS A 233 -11.99 3.93 3.92
C HIS A 233 -12.22 4.14 5.42
N ARG A 234 -13.07 3.32 6.04
CA ARG A 234 -13.31 3.31 7.50
C ARG A 234 -12.15 2.67 8.25
N ARG A 235 -10.97 3.32 8.22
CA ARG A 235 -9.71 2.81 8.78
C ARG A 235 -9.77 2.66 10.31
N PHE A 236 -10.27 3.65 11.04
CA PHE A 236 -10.27 3.70 12.51
C PHE A 236 -11.46 2.96 13.16
N ARG A 237 -11.90 1.85 12.57
CA ARG A 237 -12.88 0.95 13.21
C ARG A 237 -12.24 0.23 14.39
N SER A 238 -13.06 -0.24 15.32
CA SER A 238 -12.57 -0.99 16.49
C SER A 238 -11.74 -2.20 16.06
N PRO A 239 -10.64 -2.53 16.77
CA PRO A 239 -9.76 -3.64 16.39
C PRO A 239 -10.40 -5.04 16.33
N GLY A 240 -11.57 -5.24 16.95
CA GLY A 240 -12.37 -6.47 16.86
C GLY A 240 -13.60 -6.38 15.96
N ASP A 241 -13.76 -5.28 15.23
CA ASP A 241 -14.93 -5.08 14.37
C ASP A 241 -14.86 -6.04 13.17
N SER A 242 -15.77 -7.02 13.16
CA SER A 242 -15.88 -8.07 12.17
C SER A 242 -16.73 -7.69 10.98
N ARG A 243 -17.40 -6.51 10.99
CA ARG A 243 -18.18 -6.09 9.81
C ARG A 243 -17.23 -6.12 8.62
N GLU A 244 -17.62 -6.81 7.57
CA GLU A 244 -16.79 -6.83 6.37
C GLU A 244 -16.50 -5.37 5.97
N PRO A 245 -15.28 -5.05 5.48
CA PRO A 245 -15.12 -3.79 4.77
C PRO A 245 -16.26 -3.75 3.74
N ALA A 246 -16.90 -2.60 3.53
CA ALA A 246 -18.02 -2.47 2.60
C ALA A 246 -17.68 -2.91 1.13
N HIS A 247 -16.46 -3.39 0.92
CA HIS A 247 -15.82 -3.84 -0.31
C HIS A 247 -15.39 -5.32 -0.30
N ALA A 248 -15.55 -6.09 0.79
CA ALA A 248 -15.46 -7.56 0.73
C ALA A 248 -16.80 -8.14 0.24
N ASP A 249 -16.71 -9.20 -0.55
CA ASP A 249 -17.84 -9.88 -1.17
C ASP A 249 -18.39 -10.94 -0.20
N PRO A 250 -19.72 -11.18 -0.12
CA PRO A 250 -20.32 -12.21 0.75
C PRO A 250 -20.04 -13.65 0.27
N GLY A 251 -19.12 -13.87 -0.67
CA GLY A 251 -18.83 -15.16 -1.28
C GLY A 251 -18.05 -16.15 -0.40
N HIS A 252 -18.13 -16.02 0.92
CA HIS A 252 -17.80 -17.11 1.85
C HIS A 252 -19.11 -17.60 2.49
N SER A 253 -19.94 -18.27 1.68
CA SER A 253 -20.66 -19.40 2.25
C SER A 253 -19.63 -20.51 2.42
N THR A 254 -19.39 -20.88 3.67
CA THR A 254 -19.12 -22.28 4.02
C THR A 254 -20.22 -23.14 3.39
N ASP A 255 -19.82 -24.30 2.88
CA ASP A 255 -20.63 -25.46 2.48
C ASP A 255 -22.17 -25.28 2.42
#